data_AF-A0A945A4U2-F1
#
_entry.id   AF-A0A945A4U2-F1
#
_cell.length_a   1.000
_cell.length_b   1.000
_cell.length_c   1.000
_cell.angle_alpha   90.00
_cell.angle_beta   90.00
_cell.angle_gamma   90.00
#
_symmetry.space_group_name_H-M   'P 1'
#
loop_
_entity.id
_entity.type
_entity.pdbx_description
1 polymer ?
#
loop_
_entity_poly.entity_id
_entity_poly.type
_entity_poly.pdbx_seq_one_letter_code
_entity_poly.pdbx_strand_id
1 'polypeptide(L)'
;EHFMIGLNTIGLPTHFIKRLNVREQLVHKVEIVPLEIIVRNVAAGSFSKMFNIEEGTPLPRPIVEFCLKDDSLGDPLVSEEHILAMNWATSHEIDDMREIALRVNDFLAGLMYGIGIKLVDFKIEVGRQFEDDMQRLILADEISPDSCRLWDVETNQKLDKDVFRRDLGSLTDAYSEVARRLGILPKNGGSAGPKLVE
;
A
#
# COMPACT_ATOMS: atom_id res chain seq x y z
N GLU A 1 4.71 0.41 -10.63
CA GLU A 1 5.97 -0.35 -10.92
C GLU A 1 7.11 -0.10 -9.93
N HIS A 2 7.51 1.15 -9.63
CA HIS A 2 8.76 1.44 -8.91
C HIS A 2 8.91 0.66 -7.60
N PHE A 3 7.90 0.72 -6.73
CA PHE A 3 7.92 -0.02 -5.46
C PHE A 3 7.89 -1.54 -5.66
N MET A 4 7.05 -2.04 -6.57
CA MET A 4 6.96 -3.48 -6.86
C MET A 4 8.28 -4.07 -7.38
N ILE A 5 9.00 -3.32 -8.24
CA ILE A 5 10.32 -3.71 -8.73
C ILE A 5 11.34 -3.74 -7.58
N GLY A 6 11.33 -2.72 -6.72
CA GLY A 6 12.22 -2.66 -5.55
C GLY A 6 11.98 -3.82 -4.57
N LEU A 7 10.72 -4.14 -4.30
CA LEU A 7 10.32 -5.26 -3.45
C LEU A 7 10.74 -6.61 -4.05
N ASN A 8 10.53 -6.84 -5.35
CA ASN A 8 11.03 -8.03 -6.04
C ASN A 8 12.57 -8.15 -5.93
N THR A 9 13.30 -7.03 -6.02
CA THR A 9 14.77 -7.00 -5.96
C THR A 9 15.30 -7.46 -4.59
N ILE A 10 14.56 -7.22 -3.51
CA ILE A 10 14.90 -7.70 -2.16
C ILE A 10 14.27 -9.06 -1.82
N GLY A 11 13.74 -9.76 -2.83
CA GLY A 11 13.17 -11.10 -2.68
C GLY A 11 11.81 -11.12 -1.97
N LEU A 12 11.01 -10.06 -2.09
CA LEU A 12 9.59 -10.08 -1.70
C LEU A 12 8.74 -10.27 -2.97
N PRO A 13 8.09 -11.43 -3.16
CA PRO A 13 7.31 -11.71 -4.36
C PRO A 13 6.13 -10.76 -4.53
N THR A 14 5.99 -10.19 -5.72
CA THR A 14 4.86 -9.35 -6.10
C THR A 14 4.18 -9.88 -7.35
N HIS A 15 2.91 -9.51 -7.57
CA HIS A 15 2.21 -9.85 -8.79
C HIS A 15 2.76 -9.10 -10.03
N PHE A 16 3.65 -8.13 -9.88
CA PHE A 16 4.07 -7.25 -10.97
C PHE A 16 5.03 -7.98 -11.93
N ILE A 17 4.69 -7.99 -13.22
CA ILE A 17 5.56 -8.55 -14.28
C ILE A 17 6.29 -7.44 -15.00
N LYS A 18 5.56 -6.51 -15.62
CA LYS A 18 6.12 -5.37 -16.36
C LYS A 18 5.08 -4.29 -16.63
N ARG A 19 5.53 -3.07 -16.90
CA ARG A 19 4.68 -2.00 -17.45
C ARG A 19 4.41 -2.24 -18.93
N LEU A 20 3.18 -1.92 -19.35
CA LEU A 20 2.77 -1.93 -20.75
C LEU A 20 2.76 -0.50 -21.34
N ASN A 21 2.26 0.47 -20.57
CA ASN A 21 2.28 1.89 -20.92
C ASN A 21 2.16 2.77 -19.66
N VAL A 22 1.91 4.06 -19.81
CA VAL A 22 1.83 5.02 -18.69
C VAL A 22 0.72 4.75 -17.68
N ARG A 23 -0.30 3.94 -18.03
CA ARG A 23 -1.47 3.65 -17.18
C ARG A 23 -1.73 2.16 -16.97
N GLU A 24 -1.05 1.28 -17.70
CA GLU A 24 -1.29 -0.17 -17.67
C GLU A 24 -0.04 -0.95 -17.28
N GLN A 25 -0.25 -1.97 -16.45
CA GLN A 25 0.76 -2.92 -16.02
C GLN A 25 0.27 -4.35 -16.23
N LEU A 26 1.18 -5.23 -16.63
CA LEU A 26 0.96 -6.67 -16.71
C LEU A 26 1.33 -7.29 -15.36
N VAL A 27 0.42 -8.10 -14.83
CA VAL A 27 0.55 -8.74 -13.51
C VAL A 27 0.20 -10.23 -13.56
N HIS A 28 0.72 -11.00 -12.62
CA HIS A 28 0.26 -12.35 -12.33
C HIS A 28 -1.18 -12.29 -11.82
N LYS A 29 -2.04 -13.14 -12.38
CA LYS A 29 -3.38 -13.34 -11.83
C LYS A 29 -3.24 -14.08 -10.50
N VAL A 30 -3.92 -13.57 -9.48
CA VAL A 30 -3.97 -14.14 -8.14
C VAL A 30 -5.41 -14.19 -7.65
N GLU A 31 -5.69 -15.09 -6.71
CA GLU A 31 -6.92 -15.05 -5.92
C GLU A 31 -6.69 -14.12 -4.71
N ILE A 32 -7.31 -12.94 -4.73
CA ILE A 32 -7.16 -11.97 -3.64
C ILE A 32 -7.75 -12.55 -2.35
N VAL A 33 -6.94 -12.55 -1.28
CA VAL A 33 -7.44 -12.80 0.07
C VAL A 33 -8.34 -11.59 0.42
N PRO A 34 -9.59 -11.79 0.90
CA PRO A 34 -10.56 -10.70 1.07
C PRO A 34 -10.24 -9.82 2.29
N LEU A 35 -8.98 -9.43 2.45
CA LEU A 35 -8.46 -8.65 3.56
C LEU A 35 -7.57 -7.52 3.04
N GLU A 36 -7.80 -6.34 3.59
CA GLU A 36 -6.86 -5.24 3.52
C GLU A 36 -5.92 -5.33 4.72
N ILE A 37 -4.61 -5.29 4.46
CA ILE A 37 -3.60 -5.32 5.51
C ILE A 37 -3.06 -3.90 5.67
N ILE A 38 -3.25 -3.32 6.85
CA ILE A 38 -2.81 -1.95 7.16
C ILE A 38 -1.62 -2.03 8.10
N VAL A 39 -0.54 -1.33 7.76
CA VAL A 39 0.61 -1.15 8.66
C VAL A 39 0.71 0.31 9.08
N ARG A 40 0.80 0.56 10.38
CA ARG A 40 0.90 1.91 10.96
C ARG A 40 2.22 2.10 11.69
N ASN A 41 2.96 3.15 11.31
CA ASN A 41 4.15 3.62 12.03
C ASN A 41 3.83 4.83 12.92
N VAL A 42 2.81 5.60 12.56
CA VAL A 42 2.37 6.82 13.22
C VAL A 42 0.85 6.80 13.35
N ALA A 43 0.33 7.26 14.48
CA ALA A 43 -1.11 7.37 14.68
C ALA A 43 -1.71 8.41 13.71
N ALA A 44 -2.67 7.99 12.89
CA ALA A 44 -3.39 8.87 11.98
C ALA A 44 -4.77 8.28 11.62
N GLY A 45 -5.59 9.07 10.92
CA GLY A 45 -6.84 8.58 10.31
C GLY A 45 -7.83 7.95 11.30
N SER A 46 -8.37 6.78 10.95
CA SER A 46 -9.33 6.05 11.80
C SER A 46 -8.72 5.59 13.12
N PHE A 47 -7.43 5.24 13.15
CA PHE A 47 -6.73 4.78 14.34
C PHE A 47 -6.68 5.86 15.44
N SER A 48 -6.29 7.08 15.07
CA SER A 48 -6.27 8.22 16.01
C SER A 48 -7.64 8.47 16.63
N LYS A 49 -8.72 8.38 15.83
CA LYS A 49 -10.10 8.55 16.32
C LYS A 49 -10.52 7.39 17.23
N MET A 50 -10.22 6.15 16.83
CA MET A 50 -10.63 4.94 17.52
C MET A 50 -10.01 4.82 18.92
N PHE A 51 -8.71 5.14 19.04
CA PHE A 51 -7.98 5.00 20.29
C PHE A 51 -7.80 6.32 21.05
N ASN A 52 -8.37 7.42 20.55
CA ASN A 52 -8.20 8.76 21.11
C ASN A 52 -6.72 9.14 21.30
N ILE A 53 -5.93 8.88 20.25
CA ILE A 53 -4.49 9.20 20.19
C ILE A 53 -4.30 10.36 19.23
N GLU A 54 -3.51 11.36 19.65
CA GLU A 54 -3.20 12.53 18.83
C GLU A 54 -2.58 12.13 17.48
N GLU A 55 -3.11 12.68 16.39
CA GLU A 55 -2.59 12.44 15.04
C GLU A 55 -1.15 12.94 14.94
N GLY A 56 -0.26 12.09 14.42
CA GLY A 56 1.17 12.35 14.36
C GLY A 56 1.98 11.75 15.50
N THR A 57 1.33 11.13 16.50
CA THR A 57 2.01 10.39 17.57
C THR A 57 2.79 9.21 16.98
N PRO A 58 4.13 9.13 17.15
CA PRO A 58 4.90 7.98 16.74
C PRO A 58 4.51 6.73 17.54
N LEU A 59 4.33 5.60 16.87
CA LEU A 59 4.05 4.34 17.54
C LEU A 59 5.37 3.69 17.98
N PRO A 60 5.41 3.04 19.15
CA PRO A 60 6.65 2.42 19.65
C PRO A 60 7.10 1.22 18.81
N ARG A 61 6.20 0.64 18.02
CA ARG A 61 6.47 -0.38 17.01
C ARG A 61 5.40 -0.28 15.91
N PRO A 62 5.69 -0.75 14.68
CA PRO A 62 4.67 -0.88 13.65
C PRO A 62 3.51 -1.77 14.11
N ILE A 63 2.28 -1.33 13.88
CA ILE A 63 1.06 -2.10 14.15
C ILE A 63 0.53 -2.64 12.82
N VAL A 64 0.24 -3.93 12.76
CA VAL A 64 -0.42 -4.59 11.62
C VAL A 64 -1.88 -4.85 11.98
N GLU A 65 -2.79 -4.34 11.16
CA GLU A 65 -4.24 -4.49 11.29
C GLU A 65 -4.82 -5.14 10.04
N PHE A 66 -5.94 -5.86 10.21
CA PHE A 66 -6.69 -6.44 9.10
C PHE A 66 -8.07 -5.80 9.02
N CYS A 67 -8.48 -5.40 7.82
CA CYS A 67 -9.87 -5.04 7.53
C CYS A 67 -10.45 -6.02 6.52
N LEU A 68 -11.74 -6.33 6.64
CA LEU A 68 -12.46 -7.06 5.59
C LEU A 68 -12.57 -6.15 4.36
N LYS A 69 -12.19 -6.64 3.18
CA LYS A 69 -12.36 -5.89 1.93
C LYS A 69 -13.82 -5.96 1.48
N ASP A 70 -14.62 -4.97 1.88
CA ASP A 70 -16.04 -4.86 1.53
C ASP A 70 -16.50 -3.40 1.64
N ASP A 71 -16.49 -2.72 0.49
CA ASP A 71 -16.89 -1.31 0.38
C ASP A 71 -18.32 -1.07 0.91
N SER A 72 -19.21 -2.07 0.83
CA SER A 72 -20.61 -1.94 1.29
C SER A 72 -20.73 -1.88 2.81
N LEU A 73 -19.75 -2.46 3.51
CA LEU A 73 -19.63 -2.45 4.97
C LEU A 73 -18.65 -1.37 5.47
N GLY A 74 -17.96 -0.68 4.56
CA GLY A 74 -16.97 0.33 4.89
C GLY A 74 -15.68 -0.24 5.46
N ASP A 75 -15.27 -1.41 4.96
CA ASP A 75 -14.02 -2.09 5.29
C ASP A 75 -13.75 -2.26 6.80
N PRO A 76 -14.62 -3.01 7.52
CA PRO A 76 -14.55 -3.09 8.97
C PRO A 76 -13.24 -3.75 9.45
N LEU A 77 -12.70 -3.25 10.56
CA LEU A 77 -11.58 -3.87 11.26
C LEU A 77 -11.98 -5.26 11.77
N VAL A 78 -11.15 -6.27 11.51
CA VAL A 78 -11.40 -7.66 11.89
C VAL A 78 -10.25 -8.24 12.71
N SER A 79 -10.56 -9.14 13.63
CA SER A 79 -9.58 -9.90 14.39
C SER A 79 -9.18 -11.17 13.63
N GLU A 80 -8.09 -11.81 14.05
CA GLU A 80 -7.71 -13.14 13.57
C GLU A 80 -8.81 -14.17 13.79
N GLU A 81 -9.52 -14.08 14.92
CA GLU A 81 -10.66 -14.96 15.22
C GLU A 81 -11.76 -14.82 14.17
N HIS A 82 -12.07 -13.60 13.70
CA HIS A 82 -13.01 -13.40 12.61
C HIS A 82 -12.50 -14.03 11.31
N ILE A 83 -11.21 -13.83 10.98
CA ILE A 83 -10.58 -14.36 9.77
C ILE A 83 -10.65 -15.88 9.73
N LEU A 84 -10.30 -16.53 10.85
CA LEU A 84 -10.30 -17.98 10.99
C LEU A 84 -11.73 -18.55 11.01
N ALA A 85 -12.63 -17.95 11.79
CA ALA A 85 -14.01 -18.43 11.90
C ALA A 85 -14.78 -18.35 10.58
N MET A 86 -14.48 -17.35 9.75
CA MET A 86 -15.09 -17.15 8.44
C MET A 86 -14.34 -17.84 7.29
N ASN A 87 -13.23 -18.53 7.59
CA ASN A 87 -12.36 -19.20 6.62
C ASN A 87 -11.85 -18.29 5.49
N TRP A 88 -11.56 -17.02 5.80
CA TRP A 88 -10.98 -16.10 4.82
C TRP A 88 -9.49 -16.35 4.58
N ALA A 89 -8.78 -16.78 5.61
CA ALA A 89 -7.38 -17.21 5.55
C ALA A 89 -7.09 -18.22 6.67
N THR A 90 -6.06 -19.05 6.46
CA THR A 90 -5.56 -19.98 7.48
C THR A 90 -4.62 -19.27 8.46
N SER A 91 -4.33 -19.87 9.62
CA SER A 91 -3.36 -19.32 10.58
C SER A 91 -1.98 -19.09 9.95
N HIS A 92 -1.52 -20.01 9.09
CA HIS A 92 -0.26 -19.86 8.36
C HIS A 92 -0.29 -18.66 7.42
N GLU A 93 -1.39 -18.47 6.68
CA GLU A 93 -1.54 -17.33 5.78
C GLU A 93 -1.58 -16.00 6.55
N ILE A 94 -2.17 -15.98 7.76
CA ILE A 94 -2.16 -14.79 8.62
C ILE A 94 -0.73 -14.42 9.03
N ASP A 95 0.09 -15.40 9.40
CA ASP A 95 1.48 -15.17 9.76
C ASP A 95 2.32 -14.72 8.56
N ASP A 96 2.15 -15.36 7.40
CA ASP A 96 2.79 -14.95 6.14
C ASP A 96 2.40 -13.52 5.74
N MET A 97 1.11 -13.17 5.85
CA MET A 97 0.60 -11.82 5.57
C MET A 97 1.28 -10.77 6.45
N ARG A 98 1.51 -11.08 7.74
CA ARG A 98 2.21 -10.19 8.66
C ARG A 98 3.67 -10.03 8.28
N GLU A 99 4.35 -11.12 7.95
CA GLU A 99 5.75 -11.07 7.52
C GLU A 99 5.90 -10.22 6.26
N ILE A 100 5.05 -10.47 5.25
CA ILE A 100 5.01 -9.67 4.01
C ILE A 100 4.77 -8.20 4.35
N ALA A 101 3.78 -7.89 5.17
CA ALA A 101 3.43 -6.51 5.52
C ALA A 101 4.58 -5.78 6.24
N LEU A 102 5.26 -6.43 7.19
CA LEU A 102 6.41 -5.85 7.89
C LEU A 102 7.62 -5.67 6.97
N ARG A 103 7.89 -6.62 6.06
CA ARG A 103 8.97 -6.47 5.08
C ARG A 103 8.69 -5.36 4.07
N VAL A 104 7.43 -5.20 3.65
CA VAL A 104 7.00 -4.05 2.84
C VAL A 104 7.20 -2.75 3.63
N ASN A 105 6.84 -2.73 4.91
CA ASN A 105 7.03 -1.55 5.76
C ASN A 105 8.49 -1.15 5.87
N ASP A 106 9.40 -2.09 6.16
CA ASP A 106 10.82 -1.79 6.30
C ASP A 106 11.41 -1.21 5.00
N PHE A 107 11.04 -1.79 3.86
CA PHE A 107 11.45 -1.30 2.54
C PHE A 107 10.92 0.11 2.26
N LEU A 108 9.61 0.32 2.40
CA LEU A 108 8.98 1.59 2.08
C LEU A 108 9.39 2.69 3.06
N ALA A 109 9.47 2.40 4.36
CA ALA A 109 9.86 3.37 5.37
C ALA A 109 11.30 3.85 5.14
N GLY A 110 12.24 2.94 4.85
CA GLY A 110 13.62 3.30 4.51
C GLY A 110 13.71 4.13 3.24
N LEU A 111 13.03 3.69 2.17
CA LEU A 111 13.00 4.39 0.88
C LEU A 111 12.43 5.82 1.01
N MET A 112 11.26 5.95 1.66
CA MET A 112 10.58 7.23 1.82
C MET A 112 11.39 8.19 2.71
N TYR A 113 11.96 7.68 3.81
CA TYR A 113 12.76 8.51 4.69
C TYR A 113 14.01 9.03 3.99
N GLY A 114 14.64 8.22 3.14
CA GLY A 114 15.79 8.60 2.32
C GLY A 114 15.50 9.76 1.35
N ILE A 115 14.23 10.02 1.04
CA ILE A 115 13.79 11.15 0.21
C ILE A 115 13.03 12.23 1.01
N GLY A 116 13.18 12.26 2.34
CA GLY A 116 12.57 13.26 3.21
C GLY A 116 11.06 13.11 3.39
N ILE A 117 10.52 11.91 3.24
CA ILE A 117 9.10 11.58 3.44
C ILE A 117 8.95 10.57 4.58
N LYS A 118 8.02 10.83 5.49
CA LYS A 118 7.59 9.91 6.55
C LYS A 118 6.46 9.01 6.03
N LEU A 119 6.68 7.70 6.07
CA LEU A 119 5.62 6.71 5.85
C LEU A 119 4.79 6.56 7.14
N VAL A 120 3.63 7.20 7.17
CA VAL A 120 2.76 7.25 8.36
C VAL A 120 2.04 5.93 8.56
N ASP A 121 1.34 5.49 7.52
CA ASP A 121 0.73 4.17 7.40
C ASP A 121 0.54 3.84 5.92
N PHE A 122 0.26 2.57 5.63
CA PHE A 122 -0.12 2.13 4.29
C PHE A 122 -1.02 0.92 4.35
N LYS A 123 -1.70 0.66 3.23
CA LYS A 123 -2.53 -0.50 2.98
C LYS A 123 -1.94 -1.31 1.83
N ILE A 124 -1.92 -2.63 1.99
CA ILE A 124 -1.65 -3.58 0.90
C ILE A 124 -2.71 -4.67 0.85
N GLU A 125 -2.78 -5.35 -0.29
CA GLU A 125 -3.55 -6.58 -0.47
C GLU A 125 -2.59 -7.69 -0.90
N VAL A 126 -2.90 -8.93 -0.52
CA VAL A 126 -2.15 -10.10 -0.95
C VAL A 126 -3.06 -11.04 -1.72
N GLY A 127 -2.46 -11.81 -2.62
CA GLY A 127 -3.18 -12.83 -3.36
C GLY A 127 -2.49 -14.18 -3.28
N ARG A 128 -3.31 -15.24 -3.29
CA ARG A 128 -2.87 -16.61 -3.50
C ARG A 128 -2.50 -16.79 -4.96
N GLN A 129 -1.25 -17.13 -5.20
CA GLN A 129 -0.77 -17.59 -6.48
C GLN A 129 -0.64 -19.11 -6.44
N PHE A 130 -1.24 -19.76 -7.43
CA PHE A 130 -1.15 -21.20 -7.62
C PHE A 130 -0.18 -21.49 -8.77
N GLU A 131 0.87 -22.24 -8.48
CA GLU A 131 1.81 -22.79 -9.45
C GLU A 131 1.81 -24.32 -9.26
N ASP A 132 1.20 -25.03 -10.21
CA ASP A 132 0.90 -26.47 -10.11
C ASP A 132 0.13 -26.79 -8.80
N ASP A 133 0.67 -27.66 -7.95
CA ASP A 133 0.09 -28.04 -6.65
C ASP A 133 0.60 -27.15 -5.49
N MET A 134 1.40 -26.11 -5.77
CA MET A 134 1.93 -25.21 -4.76
C MET A 134 1.13 -23.90 -4.70
N GLN A 135 0.74 -23.52 -3.49
CA GLN A 135 0.20 -22.20 -3.19
C GLN A 135 1.28 -21.35 -2.52
N ARG A 136 1.39 -20.08 -2.94
CA ARG A 136 2.13 -19.06 -2.18
C ARG A 136 1.34 -17.75 -2.12
N LEU A 137 1.53 -16.99 -1.05
CA LEU A 137 1.06 -15.62 -0.99
C LEU A 137 2.07 -14.69 -1.65
N ILE A 138 1.58 -13.78 -2.49
CA ILE A 138 2.37 -12.72 -3.09
C ILE A 138 1.68 -11.37 -2.89
N LEU A 139 2.46 -10.30 -2.82
CA LEU A 139 1.94 -8.94 -2.75
C LEU A 139 1.19 -8.60 -4.06
N ALA A 140 -0.01 -8.03 -3.95
CA ALA A 140 -0.87 -7.70 -5.07
C ALA A 140 -1.31 -6.23 -5.04
N ASP A 141 -2.35 -5.91 -5.82
CA ASP A 141 -2.96 -4.59 -5.96
C ASP A 141 -1.94 -3.47 -6.30
N GLU A 142 -1.92 -2.37 -5.54
CA GLU A 142 -1.02 -1.26 -5.78
C GLU A 142 -0.37 -0.69 -4.51
N ILE A 143 0.83 -0.13 -4.70
CA ILE A 143 1.45 0.77 -3.73
C ILE A 143 1.57 2.13 -4.40
N SER A 144 0.85 3.11 -3.87
CA SER A 144 0.75 4.46 -4.42
C SER A 144 0.43 5.46 -3.30
N PRO A 145 0.46 6.77 -3.59
CA PRO A 145 -0.05 7.78 -2.65
C PRO A 145 -1.56 7.66 -2.34
N ASP A 146 -2.33 6.83 -3.07
CA ASP A 146 -3.71 6.48 -2.71
C ASP A 146 -3.75 5.47 -1.55
N SER A 147 -2.83 4.52 -1.53
CA SER A 147 -2.74 3.44 -0.54
C SER A 147 -1.73 3.71 0.60
N CYS A 148 -1.02 4.83 0.59
CA CYS A 148 -0.08 5.23 1.64
C CYS A 148 -0.40 6.63 2.18
N ARG A 149 -0.27 6.85 3.50
CA ARG A 149 -0.16 8.19 4.08
C ARG A 149 1.31 8.62 4.13
N LEU A 150 1.60 9.73 3.48
CA LEU A 150 2.96 10.21 3.20
C LEU A 150 3.07 11.65 3.66
N TRP A 151 3.87 11.92 4.68
CA TRP A 151 4.05 13.28 5.19
C TRP A 151 5.48 13.76 4.99
N ASP A 152 5.65 15.02 4.62
CA ASP A 152 6.97 15.65 4.58
C ASP A 152 7.62 15.62 5.98
N VAL A 153 8.90 15.25 6.06
CA VAL A 153 9.59 15.07 7.34
C VAL A 153 9.78 16.39 8.10
N GLU A 154 9.99 17.50 7.40
CA GLU A 154 10.28 18.80 8.02
C GLU A 154 9.01 19.53 8.43
N THR A 155 8.00 19.49 7.57
CA THR A 155 6.78 20.32 7.70
C THR A 155 5.55 19.54 8.16
N ASN A 156 5.59 18.20 8.14
CA ASN A 156 4.41 17.33 8.24
C ASN A 156 3.30 17.66 7.21
N GLN A 157 3.65 18.32 6.10
CA GLN A 157 2.74 18.50 4.98
C GLN A 157 2.30 17.14 4.44
N LYS A 158 1.00 16.96 4.21
CA LYS A 158 0.43 15.73 3.66
C LYS A 158 0.67 15.69 2.14
N LEU A 159 1.20 14.58 1.64
CA LEU A 159 1.57 14.34 0.25
C LEU A 159 0.77 13.18 -0.37
N ASP A 160 -0.34 12.81 0.27
CA ASP A 160 -1.16 11.65 -0.06
C ASP A 160 -2.64 12.02 -0.27
N LYS A 161 -3.49 11.01 -0.46
CA LYS A 161 -4.93 11.16 -0.69
C LYS A 161 -5.67 11.94 0.40
N ASP A 162 -5.12 12.10 1.61
CA ASP A 162 -5.68 13.01 2.63
C ASP A 162 -5.73 14.47 2.17
N VAL A 163 -4.90 14.90 1.20
CA VAL A 163 -5.01 16.22 0.57
C VAL A 163 -6.40 16.43 -0.03
N PHE A 164 -6.91 15.41 -0.71
CA PHE A 164 -8.27 15.41 -1.27
C PHE A 164 -9.32 15.22 -0.17
N ARG A 165 -9.13 14.27 0.75
CA ARG A 165 -10.12 13.98 1.81
C ARG A 165 -10.39 15.17 2.74
N ARG A 166 -9.43 16.09 2.87
CA ARG A 166 -9.47 17.23 3.79
C ARG A 166 -9.44 18.59 3.08
N ASP A 167 -9.57 18.62 1.76
CA ASP A 167 -9.56 19.83 0.93
C ASP A 167 -8.34 20.76 1.20
N LEU A 168 -7.15 20.16 1.27
CA LEU A 168 -5.90 20.86 1.64
C LEU A 168 -5.15 21.43 0.43
N GLY A 169 -5.65 21.22 -0.79
CA GLY A 169 -5.06 21.73 -2.02
C GLY A 169 -5.08 20.71 -3.16
N SER A 170 -4.08 20.83 -4.04
CA SER A 170 -3.97 20.04 -5.27
C SER A 170 -3.41 18.64 -5.02
N LEU A 171 -4.23 17.62 -5.24
CA LEU A 171 -3.81 16.21 -5.17
C LEU A 171 -2.73 15.90 -6.21
N THR A 172 -2.82 16.47 -7.40
CA THR A 172 -1.83 16.26 -8.47
C THR A 172 -0.46 16.82 -8.10
N ASP A 173 -0.41 17.94 -7.39
CA ASP A 173 0.84 18.56 -6.97
C ASP A 173 1.52 17.72 -5.89
N ALA A 174 0.74 17.23 -4.92
CA ALA A 174 1.20 16.30 -3.90
C ALA A 174 1.82 15.04 -4.53
N TYR A 175 1.15 14.44 -5.51
CA TYR A 175 1.63 13.21 -6.15
C TYR A 175 2.85 13.47 -7.04
N SER A 176 2.87 14.63 -7.72
CA SER A 176 4.02 15.06 -8.51
C SER A 176 5.24 15.31 -7.64
N GLU A 177 5.05 15.83 -6.43
CA GLU A 177 6.13 16.04 -5.46
C GLU A 177 6.73 14.70 -4.99
N VAL A 178 5.90 13.72 -4.65
CA VAL A 178 6.38 12.36 -4.32
C VAL A 178 7.15 11.76 -5.51
N ALA A 179 6.61 11.85 -6.72
CA ALA A 179 7.27 11.34 -7.93
C ALA A 179 8.58 12.08 -8.24
N ARG A 180 8.66 13.39 -7.98
CA ARG A 180 9.86 14.22 -8.15
C ARG A 180 10.96 13.77 -7.20
N ARG A 181 10.64 13.58 -5.92
CA ARG A 181 11.61 13.15 -4.90
C ARG A 181 12.11 11.73 -5.13
N LEU A 182 11.25 10.84 -5.63
CA LEU A 182 11.64 9.50 -6.08
C LEU A 182 12.44 9.50 -7.39
N GLY A 183 12.52 10.64 -8.11
CA GLY A 183 13.21 10.72 -9.39
C GLY A 183 12.52 9.97 -10.53
N ILE A 184 11.21 9.75 -10.44
CA ILE A 184 10.43 8.93 -11.38
C ILE A 184 9.46 9.73 -12.26
N LEU A 185 9.56 11.07 -12.22
CA LEU A 185 8.79 11.90 -13.16
C LEU A 185 9.15 11.53 -14.60
N PRO A 186 8.15 11.38 -15.50
CA PRO A 186 8.43 11.14 -16.91
C PRO A 186 9.27 12.29 -17.46
N LYS A 187 10.46 11.99 -18.00
CA LYS A 187 11.20 12.97 -18.79
C LYS A 187 10.33 13.32 -20.01
N ASN A 188 9.97 14.59 -20.16
CA ASN A 188 9.09 15.12 -21.21
C ASN A 188 9.18 14.37 -22.57
N GLY A 189 8.03 13.96 -23.10
CA GLY A 189 7.83 13.76 -24.54
C GLY A 189 7.19 12.45 -24.99
N GLY A 190 5.86 12.44 -25.10
CA GLY A 190 5.16 11.62 -26.12
C GLY A 190 4.99 10.14 -25.83
N SER A 191 4.03 9.79 -24.97
CA SER A 191 3.26 8.57 -25.22
C SER A 191 1.82 9.00 -25.41
N ALA A 192 1.27 8.78 -26.61
CA ALA A 192 -0.16 8.96 -26.85
C ALA A 192 -0.91 8.23 -25.73
N GLY A 193 -1.81 8.95 -25.05
CA GLY A 193 -2.71 8.32 -24.10
C GLY A 193 -3.49 7.20 -24.80
N PRO A 194 -3.99 6.21 -24.05
CA PRO A 194 -4.76 5.12 -24.62
C PRO A 194 -5.89 5.68 -25.49
N LYS A 195 -5.92 5.25 -26.76
CA LYS A 195 -7.05 5.51 -27.65
C LYS A 195 -8.07 4.40 -27.42
N LEU A 196 -9.34 4.78 -27.22
CA LEU A 196 -10.45 3.85 -27.30
C LEU A 196 -10.35 3.07 -28.62
N VAL A 197 -10.35 1.75 -28.53
CA VAL A 197 -10.58 0.88 -29.68
C VAL A 197 -12.10 0.68 -29.73
N GLU A 198 -12.73 1.19 -30.79
CA GLU A 198 -14.14 0.90 -31.10
C GLU A 198 -14.34 -0.57 -31.50
#